data_AF-A0A6U7D3Q8-F1
#
_entry.id   AF-A0A6U7D3Q8-F1
#
_cell.length_a   1.000
_cell.length_b   1.000
_cell.length_c   1.000
_cell.angle_alpha   90.00
_cell.angle_beta   90.00
_cell.angle_gamma   90.00
#
_symmetry.space_group_name_H-M   'P 1'
#
loop_
_entity.id
_entity.type
_entity.pdbx_description
1 polymer ?
#
loop_
_entity_poly.entity_id
_entity_poly.type
_entity_poly.pdbx_seq_one_letter_code
_entity_poly.pdbx_strand_id
1 'polypeptide(L)'
;MSMTIRARSCLRALLASCSASICAALAALRSALPSSFMAMMKSESSILSFDLRAWFSTEQGRAAHLSALHHTTPLLQHSMLRVVRIPLIAALLLATLVTTTTCLKLHVKAGPDGKTVGDCPFAQAIRLAAGTKGLDMEIIPHAPDSKPEWIMEDHGGKMPLLEDRANRLTDSRAIAAWLELKYPDPSLESAEHLAAAEEAADPVFMAFARYCKSVNEDEEDAAKRKALIHALSKLDAHLAEKAAPYSAGDEMSLCDCFLLPTLHHIKIAGAAFKNFEIPEQYTSLVEYMSTMQLYEGVLLSETSPEPAMVRWGWAQARGDDAAAQAAADELMLTRA
;
A
#
# COMPACT_ATOMS: atom_id res chain seq x y z
N MET A 1 57.21 18.30 -32.73
CA MET A 1 57.58 17.19 -31.80
C MET A 1 57.83 17.69 -30.36
N SER A 2 56.99 18.57 -29.80
CA SER A 2 57.18 19.11 -28.42
C SER A 2 55.90 19.28 -27.58
N MET A 3 54.71 18.93 -28.08
CA MET A 3 53.44 19.01 -27.30
C MET A 3 52.94 17.65 -26.78
N THR A 4 53.37 16.53 -27.37
CA THR A 4 52.92 15.18 -27.01
C THR A 4 53.62 14.58 -25.79
N ILE A 5 54.81 15.09 -25.43
CA ILE A 5 55.57 14.61 -24.25
C ILE A 5 55.00 15.24 -22.97
N ARG A 6 54.67 16.54 -22.96
CA ARG A 6 54.07 17.24 -21.80
C ARG A 6 52.67 16.73 -21.43
N ALA A 7 51.85 16.34 -22.40
CA ALA A 7 50.51 15.79 -22.18
C ALA A 7 50.53 14.40 -21.50
N ARG A 8 51.51 13.55 -21.86
CA ARG A 8 51.66 12.22 -21.24
C ARG A 8 52.22 12.28 -19.82
N SER A 9 53.10 13.23 -19.52
CA SER A 9 53.56 13.50 -18.15
C SER A 9 52.48 14.13 -17.27
N CYS A 10 51.64 15.03 -17.80
CA CYS A 10 50.46 15.55 -17.09
C CYS A 10 49.42 14.44 -16.84
N LEU A 11 49.13 13.59 -17.82
CA LEU A 11 48.16 12.49 -17.66
C LEU A 11 48.64 11.42 -16.66
N ARG A 12 49.94 11.10 -16.65
CA ARG A 12 50.52 10.22 -15.62
C ARG A 12 50.52 10.87 -14.23
N ALA A 13 50.78 12.17 -14.12
CA ALA A 13 50.67 12.90 -12.86
C ALA A 13 49.21 13.02 -12.38
N LEU A 14 48.25 13.19 -13.29
CA LEU A 14 46.80 13.20 -13.02
C LEU A 14 46.26 11.83 -12.63
N LEU A 15 46.75 10.75 -13.24
CA LEU A 15 46.39 9.38 -12.87
C LEU A 15 47.03 8.96 -11.54
N ALA A 16 48.26 9.43 -11.25
CA ALA A 16 48.91 9.23 -9.97
C ALA A 16 48.28 10.07 -8.84
N SER A 17 47.80 11.29 -9.11
CA SER A 17 47.06 12.10 -8.13
C SER A 17 45.63 11.61 -7.92
N CYS A 18 44.97 11.09 -8.97
CA CYS A 18 43.70 10.37 -8.86
C CYS A 18 43.83 9.12 -7.99
N SER A 19 44.92 8.34 -8.12
CA SER A 19 45.11 7.16 -7.27
C SER A 19 45.40 7.55 -5.82
N ALA A 20 46.16 8.63 -5.56
CA ALA A 20 46.44 9.10 -4.20
C ALA A 20 45.19 9.66 -3.49
N SER A 21 44.35 10.43 -4.18
CA SER A 21 43.11 10.98 -3.59
C SER A 21 42.00 9.94 -3.44
N ILE A 22 41.89 8.98 -4.37
CA ILE A 22 40.99 7.82 -4.23
C ILE A 22 41.50 6.90 -3.12
N CYS A 23 42.81 6.66 -3.03
CA CYS A 23 43.40 5.91 -1.92
C CYS A 23 43.25 6.63 -0.59
N ALA A 24 43.28 7.97 -0.55
CA ALA A 24 43.05 8.75 0.67
C ALA A 24 41.56 8.74 1.08
N ALA A 25 40.63 8.84 0.12
CA ALA A 25 39.19 8.74 0.39
C ALA A 25 38.80 7.32 0.82
N LEU A 26 39.34 6.30 0.16
CA LEU A 26 39.18 4.90 0.56
C LEU A 26 39.89 4.63 1.89
N ALA A 27 41.06 5.21 2.16
CA ALA A 27 41.76 5.07 3.44
C ALA A 27 41.02 5.76 4.59
N ALA A 28 40.40 6.92 4.34
CA ALA A 28 39.56 7.63 5.30
C ALA A 28 38.26 6.86 5.60
N LEU A 29 37.61 6.29 4.57
CA LEU A 29 36.51 5.33 4.78
C LEU A 29 37.01 4.11 5.57
N ARG A 30 38.18 3.60 5.23
CA ARG A 30 38.78 2.39 5.81
C ARG A 30 39.24 2.58 7.27
N SER A 31 39.61 3.80 7.66
CA SER A 31 39.94 4.16 9.05
C SER A 31 38.71 4.51 9.89
N ALA A 32 37.58 4.83 9.25
CA ALA A 32 36.30 5.12 9.92
C ALA A 32 35.43 3.87 10.12
N LEU A 33 35.77 2.76 9.45
CA LEU A 33 35.07 1.49 9.58
C LEU A 33 35.60 0.70 10.80
N PRO A 34 34.71 0.09 11.62
CA PRO A 34 35.14 -0.72 12.76
C PRO A 34 36.09 -1.85 12.36
N SER A 35 37.03 -2.23 13.23
CA SER A 35 37.98 -3.33 13.00
C SER A 35 37.29 -4.65 12.62
N SER A 36 36.05 -4.85 13.09
CA SER A 36 35.18 -5.98 12.76
C SER A 36 34.70 -5.97 11.29
N PHE A 37 34.40 -4.81 10.71
CA PHE A 37 34.02 -4.67 9.30
C PHE A 37 35.20 -4.97 8.36
N MET A 38 36.41 -4.57 8.77
CA MET A 38 37.65 -4.84 8.04
C MET A 38 38.07 -6.31 8.06
N ALA A 39 37.73 -7.05 9.12
CA ALA A 39 37.88 -8.50 9.17
C ALA A 39 36.85 -9.21 8.26
N MET A 40 35.64 -8.66 8.15
CA MET A 40 34.52 -9.19 7.37
C MET A 40 34.67 -9.00 5.85
N MET A 41 35.35 -7.92 5.41
CA MET A 41 35.67 -7.64 3.99
C MET A 41 36.66 -8.63 3.36
N LYS A 42 37.20 -9.60 4.11
CA LYS A 42 38.12 -10.63 3.60
C LYS A 42 37.41 -11.88 3.06
N SER A 43 36.09 -11.99 3.20
CA SER A 43 35.28 -13.06 2.60
C SER A 43 34.10 -12.48 1.81
N GLU A 44 34.04 -12.77 0.51
CA GLU A 44 33.02 -12.29 -0.43
C GLU A 44 31.58 -12.61 0.01
N SER A 45 31.39 -13.66 0.82
CA SER A 45 30.09 -14.11 1.34
C SER A 45 29.53 -13.26 2.49
N SER A 46 30.28 -12.33 3.07
CA SER A 46 29.85 -11.55 4.25
C SER A 46 29.36 -10.13 3.93
N ILE A 47 29.61 -9.64 2.72
CA ILE A 47 29.21 -8.28 2.27
C ILE A 47 27.68 -8.13 2.24
N LEU A 48 26.95 -9.21 1.98
CA LEU A 48 25.49 -9.24 1.92
C LEU A 48 24.79 -9.22 3.29
N SER A 49 25.54 -9.32 4.39
CA SER A 49 24.99 -9.42 5.76
C SER A 49 25.13 -8.15 6.60
N PHE A 50 25.80 -7.12 6.08
CA PHE A 50 26.01 -5.87 6.80
C PHE A 50 24.89 -4.88 6.50
N ASP A 51 24.08 -4.59 7.52
CA ASP A 51 23.01 -3.61 7.41
C ASP A 51 23.59 -2.19 7.45
N LEU A 52 23.91 -1.68 6.25
CA LEU A 52 24.38 -0.31 6.05
C LEU A 52 23.34 0.71 6.56
N ARG A 53 22.04 0.38 6.55
CA ARG A 53 20.96 1.25 7.02
C ARG A 53 20.99 1.39 8.54
N ALA A 54 21.15 0.27 9.26
CA ALA A 54 21.34 0.29 10.72
C ALA A 54 22.65 0.99 11.11
N TRP A 55 23.71 0.88 10.30
CA TRP A 55 24.96 1.57 10.59
C TRP A 55 24.86 3.09 10.39
N PHE A 56 24.31 3.56 9.27
CA PHE A 56 24.14 5.01 9.01
C PHE A 56 23.10 5.68 9.92
N SER A 57 22.21 4.91 10.57
CA SER A 57 21.30 5.46 11.59
C SER A 57 21.99 5.70 12.94
N THR A 58 23.15 5.07 13.22
CA THR A 58 23.96 5.33 14.43
C THR A 58 24.64 6.70 14.38
N GLU A 59 24.97 7.25 15.55
CA GLU A 59 25.69 8.52 15.68
C GLU A 59 27.08 8.47 14.98
N GLN A 60 27.76 7.33 15.04
CA GLN A 60 29.03 7.10 14.36
C GLN A 60 28.89 7.07 12.83
N GLY A 61 27.85 6.41 12.30
CA GLY A 61 27.58 6.38 10.86
C GLY A 61 27.21 7.75 10.30
N ARG A 62 26.42 8.55 11.04
CA ARG A 62 26.08 9.93 10.67
C ARG A 62 27.31 10.85 10.69
N ALA A 63 28.16 10.73 11.71
CA ALA A 63 29.41 11.51 11.80
C ALA A 63 30.39 11.17 10.66
N ALA A 64 30.49 9.90 10.28
CA ALA A 64 31.29 9.46 9.14
C ALA A 64 30.75 10.00 7.80
N HIS A 65 29.42 9.99 7.62
CA HIS A 65 28.76 10.56 6.44
C HIS A 65 28.97 12.08 6.33
N LEU A 66 28.80 12.80 7.45
CA LEU A 66 29.02 14.26 7.50
C LEU A 66 30.50 14.64 7.31
N SER A 67 31.43 13.86 7.86
CA SER A 67 32.87 14.05 7.65
C SER A 67 33.27 13.84 6.18
N ALA A 68 32.68 12.84 5.51
CA ALA A 68 32.88 12.61 4.08
C ALA A 68 32.34 13.78 3.23
N LEU A 69 31.21 14.37 3.61
CA LEU A 69 30.67 15.58 2.98
C LEU A 69 31.53 16.83 3.25
N HIS A 70 32.13 16.95 4.43
CA HIS A 70 33.04 18.04 4.80
C HIS A 70 34.43 17.94 4.14
N HIS A 71 34.92 16.74 3.85
CA HIS A 71 36.19 16.53 3.13
C HIS A 71 36.06 16.63 1.61
N THR A 72 34.82 16.54 1.07
CA THR A 72 34.54 16.73 -0.36
C THR A 72 34.26 18.20 -0.73
N THR A 73 33.96 19.05 0.26
CA THR A 73 33.63 20.47 0.07
C THR A 73 34.79 21.39 -0.37
N PRO A 74 36.09 21.17 -0.04
CA PRO A 74 37.15 22.06 -0.52
C PRO A 74 37.51 21.87 -2.01
N LEU A 75 36.95 20.87 -2.70
CA LEU A 75 37.27 20.57 -4.10
C LEU A 75 36.36 21.28 -5.12
N LEU A 76 35.44 22.15 -4.65
CA LEU A 76 34.50 22.91 -5.48
C LEU A 76 35.07 24.22 -6.06
N GLN A 77 36.31 24.60 -5.73
CA GLN A 77 36.89 25.89 -6.15
C GLN A 77 37.71 25.87 -7.45
N HIS A 78 37.88 24.72 -8.13
CA HIS A 78 38.58 24.69 -9.42
C HIS A 78 37.62 24.57 -10.61
N SER A 79 37.63 25.63 -11.42
CA SER A 79 36.74 26.02 -12.53
C SER A 79 36.78 25.13 -13.80
N MET A 80 37.16 23.85 -13.72
CA MET A 80 37.41 23.02 -14.91
C MET A 80 36.82 21.61 -14.86
N LEU A 81 35.78 21.33 -14.06
CA LEU A 81 35.20 19.98 -13.93
C LEU A 81 33.65 19.96 -13.88
N ARG A 82 32.98 20.89 -14.58
CA ARG A 82 31.50 20.96 -14.63
C ARG A 82 30.82 19.93 -15.55
N VAL A 83 31.54 19.20 -16.40
CA VAL A 83 30.89 18.43 -17.49
C VAL A 83 30.68 16.94 -17.19
N VAL A 84 31.33 16.35 -16.18
CA VAL A 84 31.27 14.88 -15.97
C VAL A 84 30.97 14.45 -14.52
N ARG A 85 31.22 15.30 -13.52
CA ARG A 85 31.08 14.90 -12.09
C ARG A 85 29.69 15.11 -11.50
N ILE A 86 28.95 16.14 -11.94
CA ILE A 86 27.56 16.38 -11.51
C ILE A 86 26.63 15.23 -11.93
N PRO A 87 26.66 14.71 -13.19
CA PRO A 87 25.77 13.60 -13.57
C PRO A 87 26.13 12.29 -12.88
N LEU A 88 27.39 12.01 -12.52
CA LEU A 88 27.77 10.74 -11.90
C LEU A 88 27.38 10.66 -10.41
N ILE A 89 27.55 11.76 -9.66
CA ILE A 89 27.12 11.82 -8.25
C ILE A 89 25.60 11.91 -8.15
N ALA A 90 24.95 12.66 -9.05
CA ALA A 90 23.50 12.63 -9.18
C ALA A 90 23.00 11.24 -9.59
N ALA A 91 23.67 10.54 -10.51
CA ALA A 91 23.32 9.17 -10.89
C ALA A 91 23.56 8.13 -9.79
N LEU A 92 24.59 8.31 -8.95
CA LEU A 92 24.84 7.45 -7.79
C LEU A 92 23.85 7.72 -6.64
N LEU A 93 23.51 8.99 -6.38
CA LEU A 93 22.44 9.35 -5.44
C LEU A 93 21.07 8.88 -5.94
N LEU A 94 20.76 9.08 -7.23
CA LEU A 94 19.56 8.50 -7.87
C LEU A 94 19.61 6.97 -7.83
N ALA A 95 20.74 6.30 -8.06
CA ALA A 95 20.85 4.85 -7.98
C ALA A 95 20.73 4.31 -6.55
N THR A 96 21.03 5.11 -5.51
CA THR A 96 20.72 4.78 -4.11
C THR A 96 19.28 5.12 -3.70
N LEU A 97 18.64 6.07 -4.40
CA LEU A 97 17.22 6.42 -4.26
C LEU A 97 16.30 5.47 -5.06
N VAL A 98 16.81 4.84 -6.12
CA VAL A 98 16.09 3.93 -7.01
C VAL A 98 16.16 2.51 -6.45
N THR A 99 15.02 2.08 -5.91
CA THR A 99 14.59 0.71 -5.60
C THR A 99 15.05 0.09 -4.27
N THR A 100 14.54 0.63 -3.16
CA THR A 100 13.79 -0.27 -2.27
C THR A 100 12.42 -0.50 -2.92
N THR A 101 12.35 -1.31 -3.97
CA THR A 101 11.05 -1.76 -4.48
C THR A 101 10.39 -2.52 -3.33
N THR A 102 9.31 -1.97 -2.82
CA THR A 102 8.41 -2.68 -1.91
C THR A 102 7.95 -3.92 -2.64
N CYS A 103 8.40 -5.10 -2.21
CA CYS A 103 7.94 -6.38 -2.77
C CYS A 103 6.62 -6.77 -2.09
N LEU A 104 5.66 -5.85 -2.08
CA LEU A 104 4.32 -6.10 -1.55
C LEU A 104 3.48 -6.66 -2.69
N LYS A 105 2.96 -7.87 -2.48
CA LYS A 105 2.02 -8.49 -3.40
C LYS A 105 0.75 -8.79 -2.64
N LEU A 106 -0.38 -8.36 -3.19
CA LEU A 106 -1.69 -8.67 -2.64
C LEU A 106 -2.39 -9.65 -3.56
N HIS A 107 -2.52 -10.88 -3.07
CA HIS A 107 -3.29 -11.90 -3.73
C HIS A 107 -4.77 -11.69 -3.40
N VAL A 108 -5.59 -11.59 -4.45
CA VAL A 108 -7.02 -11.27 -4.34
C VAL A 108 -7.85 -12.26 -5.15
N LYS A 109 -9.15 -12.29 -4.87
CA LYS A 109 -10.09 -13.03 -5.72
C LYS A 109 -10.20 -12.31 -7.08
N ALA A 110 -10.17 -13.07 -8.16
CA ALA A 110 -10.45 -12.54 -9.48
C ALA A 110 -11.95 -12.36 -9.72
N GLY A 111 -12.28 -11.48 -10.67
CA GLY A 111 -13.60 -11.36 -11.28
C GLY A 111 -13.93 -12.52 -12.24
N PRO A 112 -15.04 -12.44 -12.97
CA PRO A 112 -15.52 -13.52 -13.84
C PRO A 112 -14.58 -13.87 -15.00
N ASP A 113 -13.72 -12.94 -15.42
CA ASP A 113 -12.70 -13.16 -16.45
C ASP A 113 -11.45 -13.91 -15.95
N GLY A 114 -11.38 -14.19 -14.63
CA GLY A 114 -10.24 -14.83 -13.98
C GLY A 114 -8.97 -13.97 -13.95
N LYS A 115 -9.03 -12.71 -14.39
CA LYS A 115 -7.85 -11.84 -14.57
C LYS A 115 -7.95 -10.52 -13.83
N THR A 116 -9.14 -9.95 -13.72
CA THR A 116 -9.35 -8.66 -13.08
C THR A 116 -9.62 -8.81 -11.60
N VAL A 117 -9.40 -7.74 -10.84
CA VAL A 117 -9.69 -7.72 -9.41
C VAL A 117 -11.19 -7.89 -9.18
N GLY A 118 -11.57 -8.84 -8.33
CA GLY A 118 -12.96 -9.09 -7.96
C GLY A 118 -13.52 -8.05 -6.99
N ASP A 119 -14.72 -8.31 -6.49
CA ASP A 119 -15.48 -7.38 -5.65
C ASP A 119 -15.10 -7.41 -4.16
N CYS A 120 -14.01 -8.05 -3.74
CA CYS A 120 -13.79 -8.29 -2.32
C CYS A 120 -13.59 -6.96 -1.52
N PRO A 121 -14.51 -6.59 -0.60
CA PRO A 121 -14.41 -5.32 0.13
C PRO A 121 -13.21 -5.29 1.08
N PHE A 122 -12.81 -6.45 1.60
CA PHE A 122 -11.63 -6.58 2.44
C PHE A 122 -10.33 -6.42 1.67
N ALA A 123 -10.28 -6.87 0.41
CA ALA A 123 -9.14 -6.62 -0.45
C ALA A 123 -9.06 -5.15 -0.84
N GLN A 124 -10.21 -4.52 -1.14
CA GLN A 124 -10.28 -3.09 -1.37
C GLN A 124 -9.78 -2.30 -0.15
N ALA A 125 -10.16 -2.69 1.07
CA ALA A 125 -9.70 -2.04 2.30
C ALA A 125 -8.16 -2.02 2.44
N ILE A 126 -7.50 -3.14 2.11
CA ILE A 126 -6.03 -3.19 2.11
C ILE A 126 -5.43 -2.30 1.03
N ARG A 127 -6.05 -2.27 -0.16
CA ARG A 127 -5.60 -1.41 -1.26
C ARG A 127 -5.75 0.07 -0.91
N LEU A 128 -6.83 0.45 -0.21
CA LEU A 128 -7.00 1.79 0.34
C LEU A 128 -5.89 2.10 1.35
N ALA A 129 -5.70 1.26 2.36
CA ALA A 129 -4.66 1.47 3.38
C ALA A 129 -3.25 1.58 2.77
N ALA A 130 -2.92 0.74 1.78
CA ALA A 130 -1.65 0.81 1.06
C ALA A 130 -1.53 2.10 0.22
N GLY A 131 -2.60 2.48 -0.48
CA GLY A 131 -2.64 3.70 -1.30
C GLY A 131 -2.53 4.98 -0.47
N THR A 132 -3.22 5.08 0.66
CA THR A 132 -3.09 6.20 1.60
C THR A 132 -1.66 6.33 2.13
N LYS A 133 -0.98 5.20 2.32
CA LYS A 133 0.44 5.16 2.72
C LYS A 133 1.43 5.38 1.56
N GLY A 134 0.95 5.56 0.33
CA GLY A 134 1.79 5.73 -0.86
C GLY A 134 2.62 4.49 -1.21
N LEU A 135 2.17 3.29 -0.82
CA LEU A 135 2.88 2.04 -1.06
C LEU A 135 2.58 1.48 -2.44
N ASP A 136 3.64 1.12 -3.17
CA ASP A 136 3.50 0.34 -4.40
C ASP A 136 3.26 -1.14 -4.06
N MET A 137 2.15 -1.67 -4.56
CA MET A 137 1.63 -3.00 -4.25
C MET A 137 1.15 -3.68 -5.53
N GLU A 138 1.79 -4.79 -5.88
CA GLU A 138 1.38 -5.62 -7.01
C GLU A 138 0.10 -6.38 -6.64
N ILE A 139 -0.98 -6.16 -7.38
CA ILE A 139 -2.25 -6.87 -7.17
C ILE A 139 -2.29 -8.09 -8.08
N ILE A 140 -2.46 -9.27 -7.50
CA ILE A 140 -2.42 -10.57 -8.20
C ILE A 140 -3.78 -11.27 -8.04
N PRO A 141 -4.67 -11.17 -9.03
CA PRO A 141 -5.96 -11.84 -9.01
C PRO A 141 -5.82 -13.35 -9.27
N HIS A 142 -6.59 -14.14 -8.53
CA HIS A 142 -6.68 -15.59 -8.71
C HIS A 142 -8.13 -16.02 -8.90
N ALA A 143 -8.40 -16.77 -9.97
CA ALA A 143 -9.68 -17.45 -10.13
C ALA A 143 -9.77 -18.62 -9.12
N PRO A 144 -10.98 -19.06 -8.74
CA PRO A 144 -11.15 -20.11 -7.72
C PRO A 144 -10.37 -21.41 -7.98
N ASP A 145 -10.21 -21.78 -9.25
CA ASP A 145 -9.57 -22.99 -9.76
C ASP A 145 -8.10 -22.82 -10.15
N SER A 146 -7.59 -21.58 -10.19
CA SER A 146 -6.21 -21.26 -10.58
C SER A 146 -5.32 -20.80 -9.42
N LYS A 147 -5.80 -20.93 -8.18
CA LYS A 147 -5.02 -20.58 -6.99
C LYS A 147 -3.78 -21.48 -6.88
N PRO A 148 -2.59 -20.91 -6.65
CA PRO A 148 -1.39 -21.68 -6.35
C PRO A 148 -1.60 -22.63 -5.16
N GLU A 149 -0.99 -23.82 -5.25
CA GLU A 149 -1.10 -24.88 -4.24
C GLU A 149 -0.70 -24.38 -2.84
N TRP A 150 0.36 -23.58 -2.72
CA TRP A 150 0.79 -23.01 -1.44
C TRP A 150 -0.25 -22.09 -0.80
N ILE A 151 -1.10 -21.39 -1.57
CA ILE A 151 -2.20 -20.59 -1.01
C ILE A 151 -3.29 -21.51 -0.47
N MET A 152 -3.51 -22.65 -1.14
CA MET A 152 -4.52 -23.62 -0.74
C MET A 152 -4.08 -24.41 0.50
N GLU A 153 -2.88 -24.98 0.49
CA GLU A 153 -2.36 -25.83 1.56
C GLU A 153 -1.95 -25.04 2.81
N ASP A 154 -1.14 -23.99 2.64
CA ASP A 154 -0.57 -23.27 3.79
C ASP A 154 -1.55 -22.25 4.39
N HIS A 155 -2.50 -21.78 3.58
CA HIS A 155 -3.37 -20.65 3.93
C HIS A 155 -4.88 -20.94 3.75
N GLY A 156 -5.25 -22.17 3.40
CA GLY A 156 -6.65 -22.61 3.29
C GLY A 156 -7.44 -21.90 2.19
N GLY A 157 -6.76 -21.38 1.16
CA GLY A 157 -7.40 -20.67 0.05
C GLY A 157 -8.00 -19.31 0.41
N LYS A 158 -7.71 -18.79 1.61
CA LYS A 158 -8.24 -17.51 2.12
C LYS A 158 -7.65 -16.32 1.36
N MET A 159 -8.48 -15.30 1.14
CA MET A 159 -8.11 -14.04 0.48
C MET A 159 -8.82 -12.87 1.19
N PRO A 160 -8.26 -11.65 1.21
CA PRO A 160 -6.95 -11.28 0.64
C PRO A 160 -5.79 -11.94 1.39
N LEU A 161 -4.66 -12.12 0.69
CA LEU A 161 -3.41 -12.60 1.25
C LEU A 161 -2.29 -11.65 0.85
N LEU A 162 -1.57 -11.12 1.83
CA LEU A 162 -0.38 -10.30 1.60
C LEU A 162 0.86 -11.19 1.59
N GLU A 163 1.64 -11.11 0.51
CA GLU A 163 3.02 -11.59 0.44
C GLU A 163 3.96 -10.38 0.54
N ASP A 164 4.80 -10.39 1.57
CA ASP A 164 5.83 -9.39 1.82
C ASP A 164 7.16 -10.10 2.09
N ARG A 165 7.91 -10.32 1.01
CA ARG A 165 9.13 -11.14 0.98
C ARG A 165 8.86 -12.57 1.48
N ALA A 166 9.31 -12.90 2.69
CA ALA A 166 9.10 -14.20 3.31
C ALA A 166 7.83 -14.28 4.17
N ASN A 167 7.20 -13.13 4.46
CA ASN A 167 6.00 -13.07 5.28
C ASN A 167 4.77 -13.26 4.40
N ARG A 168 3.86 -14.14 4.84
CA ARG A 168 2.58 -14.38 4.20
C ARG A 168 1.49 -14.27 5.24
N LEU A 169 0.63 -13.29 5.06
CA LEU A 169 -0.42 -12.94 6.02
C LEU A 169 -1.76 -13.12 5.34
N THR A 170 -2.65 -13.82 6.02
CA THR A 170 -4.08 -13.82 5.73
C THR A 170 -4.79 -13.04 6.83
N ASP A 171 -6.09 -12.78 6.64
CA ASP A 171 -6.90 -11.87 7.48
C ASP A 171 -6.59 -10.40 7.19
N SER A 172 -7.61 -9.66 6.75
CA SER A 172 -7.45 -8.26 6.36
C SER A 172 -7.09 -7.35 7.53
N ARG A 173 -7.54 -7.61 8.76
CA ARG A 173 -7.13 -6.80 9.91
C ARG A 173 -5.67 -7.09 10.28
N ALA A 174 -5.25 -8.35 10.21
CA ALA A 174 -3.84 -8.70 10.41
C ALA A 174 -2.92 -8.09 9.33
N ILE A 175 -3.36 -8.07 8.07
CA ILE A 175 -2.65 -7.42 6.96
C ILE A 175 -2.56 -5.91 7.19
N ALA A 176 -3.65 -5.25 7.59
CA ALA A 176 -3.66 -3.81 7.87
C ALA A 176 -2.69 -3.46 9.03
N ALA A 177 -2.74 -4.21 10.13
CA ALA A 177 -1.83 -4.05 11.26
C ALA A 177 -0.36 -4.27 10.86
N TRP A 178 -0.08 -5.21 9.95
CA TRP A 178 1.26 -5.40 9.40
C TRP A 178 1.75 -4.20 8.58
N LEU A 179 0.87 -3.62 7.76
CA LEU A 179 1.20 -2.43 6.99
C LEU A 179 1.46 -1.22 7.91
N GLU A 180 0.64 -1.05 8.95
CA GLU A 180 0.84 0.00 9.97
C GLU A 180 2.18 -0.17 10.69
N LEU A 181 2.49 -1.38 11.15
CA LEU A 181 3.73 -1.68 11.86
C LEU A 181 4.98 -1.44 10.97
N LYS A 182 4.92 -1.85 9.70
CA LYS A 182 6.06 -1.78 8.78
C LYS A 182 6.24 -0.40 8.14
N TYR A 183 5.14 0.31 7.92
CA TYR A 183 5.07 1.61 7.27
C TYR A 183 4.23 2.56 8.15
N PRO A 184 4.80 3.06 9.26
CA PRO A 184 4.06 3.82 10.27
C PRO A 184 3.65 5.23 9.81
N ASP A 185 4.23 5.74 8.71
CA ASP A 185 3.97 7.10 8.22
C ASP A 185 3.37 7.06 6.80
N PRO A 186 2.23 7.73 6.54
CA PRO A 186 1.30 8.29 7.52
C PRO A 186 0.66 7.19 8.39
N SER A 187 0.36 7.49 9.65
CA SER A 187 -0.30 6.55 10.55
C SER A 187 -1.79 6.51 10.25
N LEU A 188 -2.35 5.30 10.13
CA LEU A 188 -3.80 5.10 9.99
C LEU A 188 -4.46 4.77 11.33
N GLU A 189 -3.67 4.69 12.40
CA GLU A 189 -4.08 4.39 13.77
C GLU A 189 -3.98 5.59 14.73
N SER A 190 -3.46 6.74 14.28
CA SER A 190 -3.21 7.91 15.12
C SER A 190 -4.45 8.71 15.53
N ALA A 191 -5.61 8.43 14.93
CA ALA A 191 -6.83 9.17 15.21
C ALA A 191 -7.35 8.90 16.64
N GLU A 192 -7.56 9.97 17.43
CA GLU A 192 -7.99 9.88 18.83
C GLU A 192 -9.28 9.06 19.01
N HIS A 193 -10.19 9.14 18.04
CA HIS A 193 -11.50 8.52 18.10
C HIS A 193 -11.62 7.23 17.28
N LEU A 194 -10.51 6.61 16.88
CA LEU A 194 -10.52 5.42 16.05
C LEU A 194 -11.34 4.28 16.64
N ALA A 195 -11.15 3.96 17.92
CA ALA A 195 -11.86 2.85 18.56
C ALA A 195 -13.39 3.06 18.57
N ALA A 196 -13.84 4.30 18.79
CA ALA A 196 -15.27 4.64 18.74
C ALA A 196 -15.83 4.55 17.32
N ALA A 197 -15.04 4.98 16.32
CA ALA A 197 -15.40 4.86 14.92
C ALA A 197 -15.53 3.40 14.48
N GLU A 198 -14.57 2.55 14.86
CA GLU A 198 -14.61 1.11 14.58
C GLU A 198 -15.80 0.43 15.26
N GLU A 199 -16.10 0.77 16.53
CA GLU A 199 -17.27 0.23 17.24
C GLU A 199 -18.59 0.55 16.51
N ALA A 200 -18.70 1.75 15.94
CA ALA A 200 -19.87 2.18 15.18
C ALA A 200 -19.94 1.53 13.78
N ALA A 201 -18.79 1.39 13.11
CA ALA A 201 -18.69 0.95 11.71
C ALA A 201 -18.66 -0.58 11.54
N ASP A 202 -17.95 -1.33 12.38
CA ASP A 202 -17.69 -2.77 12.23
C ASP A 202 -18.96 -3.63 12.10
N PRO A 203 -20.07 -3.35 12.82
CA PRO A 203 -21.30 -4.13 12.68
C PRO A 203 -21.98 -4.01 11.31
N VAL A 204 -21.74 -2.91 10.57
CA VAL A 204 -22.49 -2.54 9.37
C VAL A 204 -22.34 -3.59 8.26
N PHE A 205 -21.11 -4.02 7.96
CA PHE A 205 -20.87 -4.98 6.88
C PHE A 205 -21.55 -6.33 7.14
N MET A 206 -21.47 -6.85 8.37
CA MET A 206 -22.11 -8.12 8.73
C MET A 206 -23.63 -8.03 8.74
N ALA A 207 -24.20 -6.91 9.21
CA ALA A 207 -25.63 -6.68 9.14
C ALA A 207 -26.12 -6.63 7.68
N PHE A 208 -25.40 -5.89 6.83
CA PHE A 208 -25.69 -5.81 5.40
C PHE A 208 -25.55 -7.18 4.73
N ALA A 209 -24.46 -7.91 4.97
CA ALA A 209 -24.22 -9.20 4.34
C ALA A 209 -25.31 -10.23 4.67
N ARG A 210 -25.79 -10.26 5.92
CA ARG A 210 -26.90 -11.12 6.33
C ARG A 210 -28.19 -10.73 5.61
N TYR A 211 -28.50 -9.43 5.54
CA TYR A 211 -29.68 -8.94 4.85
C TYR A 211 -29.61 -9.19 3.33
N CYS A 212 -28.53 -8.78 2.68
CA CYS A 212 -28.33 -8.88 1.24
C CYS A 212 -28.21 -10.33 0.75
N LYS A 213 -27.82 -11.31 1.58
CA LYS A 213 -27.85 -12.74 1.20
C LYS A 213 -29.20 -13.40 1.37
N SER A 214 -30.09 -12.81 2.16
CA SER A 214 -31.43 -13.34 2.37
C SER A 214 -32.24 -13.19 1.08
N VAL A 215 -32.76 -14.30 0.56
CA VAL A 215 -33.53 -14.32 -0.70
C VAL A 215 -35.04 -14.29 -0.42
N ASN A 216 -35.45 -14.80 0.75
CA ASN A 216 -36.84 -14.79 1.17
C ASN A 216 -37.22 -13.39 1.68
N GLU A 217 -38.45 -12.96 1.40
CA GLU A 217 -39.04 -11.71 1.88
C GLU A 217 -39.99 -12.00 3.05
N ASP A 218 -39.45 -12.59 4.11
CA ASP A 218 -40.19 -13.04 5.29
C ASP A 218 -39.89 -12.18 6.53
N GLU A 219 -40.45 -12.56 7.69
CA GLU A 219 -40.23 -11.86 8.96
C GLU A 219 -38.74 -11.86 9.37
N GLU A 220 -37.97 -12.89 9.00
CA GLU A 220 -36.54 -12.97 9.27
C GLU A 220 -35.77 -11.94 8.42
N ASP A 221 -36.18 -11.74 7.17
CA ASP A 221 -35.67 -10.69 6.30
C ASP A 221 -35.93 -9.29 6.85
N ALA A 222 -37.15 -9.04 7.34
CA ALA A 222 -37.50 -7.79 8.00
C ALA A 222 -36.65 -7.53 9.25
N ALA A 223 -36.35 -8.57 10.04
CA ALA A 223 -35.45 -8.48 11.19
C ALA A 223 -34.00 -8.16 10.76
N LYS A 224 -33.50 -8.78 9.69
CA LYS A 224 -32.16 -8.48 9.12
C LYS A 224 -32.09 -7.04 8.61
N ARG A 225 -33.12 -6.56 7.91
CA ARG A 225 -33.22 -5.16 7.47
C ARG A 225 -33.20 -4.21 8.67
N LYS A 226 -33.96 -4.51 9.72
CA LYS A 226 -33.99 -3.71 10.95
C LYS A 226 -32.61 -3.67 11.63
N ALA A 227 -31.88 -4.78 11.64
CA ALA A 227 -30.52 -4.83 12.18
C ALA A 227 -29.54 -3.95 11.38
N LEU A 228 -29.64 -3.95 10.03
CA LEU A 228 -28.85 -3.05 9.18
C LEU A 228 -29.19 -1.58 9.44
N ILE A 229 -30.47 -1.23 9.48
CA ILE A 229 -30.94 0.13 9.80
C ILE A 229 -30.43 0.60 11.16
N HIS A 230 -30.45 -0.28 12.17
CA HIS A 230 -29.90 0.03 13.49
C HIS A 230 -28.38 0.23 13.50
N ALA A 231 -27.64 -0.56 12.73
CA ALA A 231 -26.20 -0.37 12.58
C ALA A 231 -25.88 0.96 11.87
N LEU A 232 -26.60 1.28 10.78
CA LEU A 232 -26.45 2.55 10.06
C LEU A 232 -26.82 3.75 10.93
N SER A 233 -27.86 3.66 11.78
CA SER A 233 -28.21 4.76 12.69
C SER A 233 -27.15 5.02 13.75
N LYS A 234 -26.44 3.97 14.21
CA LYS A 234 -25.31 4.15 15.13
C LYS A 234 -24.13 4.82 14.45
N LEU A 235 -23.82 4.39 13.22
CA LEU A 235 -22.77 5.01 12.42
C LEU A 235 -23.06 6.49 12.15
N ASP A 236 -24.30 6.81 11.74
CA ASP A 236 -24.72 8.19 11.51
C ASP A 236 -24.62 9.05 12.77
N ALA A 237 -25.06 8.53 13.93
CA ALA A 237 -24.93 9.23 15.20
C ALA A 237 -23.46 9.49 15.59
N HIS A 238 -22.56 8.53 15.35
CA HIS A 238 -21.12 8.72 15.57
C HIS A 238 -20.54 9.81 14.67
N LEU A 239 -20.86 9.79 13.37
CA LEU A 239 -20.40 10.80 12.41
C LEU A 239 -20.93 12.21 12.77
N ALA A 240 -22.18 12.29 13.24
CA ALA A 240 -22.79 13.53 13.69
C ALA A 240 -22.10 14.12 14.94
N GLU A 241 -21.67 13.26 15.87
CA GLU A 241 -20.97 13.70 17.09
C GLU A 241 -19.57 14.27 16.77
N LYS A 242 -18.85 13.65 15.84
CA LYS A 242 -17.47 14.03 15.53
C LYS A 242 -17.37 15.29 14.68
N ALA A 243 -18.31 15.49 13.76
CA ALA A 243 -18.34 16.64 12.85
C ALA A 243 -16.98 16.91 12.15
N ALA A 244 -16.35 15.83 11.66
CA ALA A 244 -15.08 15.86 10.94
C ALA A 244 -15.22 15.16 9.57
N PRO A 245 -14.33 15.43 8.60
CA PRO A 245 -14.42 14.84 7.26
C PRO A 245 -14.36 13.31 7.23
N TYR A 246 -13.50 12.70 8.07
CA TYR A 246 -13.32 11.25 8.15
C TYR A 246 -13.99 10.67 9.39
N SER A 247 -14.17 9.34 9.41
CA SER A 247 -14.92 8.66 10.49
C SER A 247 -14.28 8.80 11.87
N ALA A 248 -12.96 8.96 11.95
CA ALA A 248 -12.23 9.08 13.21
C ALA A 248 -11.62 10.46 13.47
N GLY A 249 -11.74 11.42 12.54
CA GLY A 249 -11.13 12.75 12.66
C GLY A 249 -10.90 13.46 11.33
N ASP A 250 -9.82 14.24 11.27
CA ASP A 250 -9.49 15.11 10.12
C ASP A 250 -8.68 14.40 9.02
N GLU A 251 -8.18 13.20 9.28
CA GLU A 251 -7.38 12.40 8.36
C GLU A 251 -7.95 10.99 8.19
N MET A 252 -7.64 10.36 7.06
CA MET A 252 -8.08 9.00 6.75
C MET A 252 -7.46 8.01 7.75
N SER A 253 -8.31 7.13 8.29
CA SER A 253 -7.94 6.11 9.27
C SER A 253 -8.18 4.69 8.73
N LEU A 254 -7.74 3.68 9.50
CA LEU A 254 -8.08 2.29 9.19
C LEU A 254 -9.60 2.06 9.15
N CYS A 255 -10.37 2.75 10.02
CA CYS A 255 -11.83 2.64 10.00
C CYS A 255 -12.40 3.04 8.62
N ASP A 256 -11.93 4.16 8.05
CA ASP A 256 -12.37 4.62 6.72
C ASP A 256 -12.03 3.60 5.62
N CYS A 257 -10.83 3.01 5.69
CA CYS A 257 -10.39 1.98 4.75
C CYS A 257 -11.33 0.77 4.70
N PHE A 258 -11.95 0.38 5.82
CA PHE A 258 -12.92 -0.73 5.86
C PHE A 258 -14.37 -0.29 5.64
N LEU A 259 -14.71 0.93 6.05
CA LEU A 259 -16.05 1.47 5.94
C LEU A 259 -16.41 1.83 4.49
N LEU A 260 -15.49 2.44 3.74
CA LEU A 260 -15.76 2.89 2.37
C LEU A 260 -16.12 1.73 1.41
N PRO A 261 -15.38 0.60 1.38
CA PRO A 261 -15.80 -0.59 0.62
C PRO A 261 -17.17 -1.12 1.04
N THR A 262 -17.47 -1.08 2.35
CA THR A 262 -18.76 -1.52 2.89
C THR A 262 -19.91 -0.68 2.35
N LEU A 263 -19.78 0.65 2.40
CA LEU A 263 -20.80 1.57 1.90
C LEU A 263 -20.98 1.49 0.38
N HIS A 264 -19.88 1.28 -0.36
CA HIS A 264 -19.93 1.03 -1.81
C HIS A 264 -20.76 -0.22 -2.14
N HIS A 265 -20.52 -1.32 -1.40
CA HIS A 265 -21.29 -2.56 -1.54
C HIS A 265 -22.77 -2.36 -1.17
N ILE A 266 -23.07 -1.63 -0.09
CA ILE A 266 -24.46 -1.34 0.31
C ILE A 266 -25.19 -0.58 -0.80
N LYS A 267 -24.58 0.46 -1.35
CA LYS A 267 -25.19 1.30 -2.39
C LYS A 267 -25.55 0.49 -3.64
N ILE A 268 -24.67 -0.40 -4.09
CA ILE A 268 -24.87 -1.13 -5.34
C ILE A 268 -25.72 -2.38 -5.13
N ALA A 269 -25.34 -3.26 -4.20
CA ALA A 269 -26.01 -4.53 -4.00
C ALA A 269 -27.32 -4.40 -3.20
N GLY A 270 -27.42 -3.41 -2.31
CA GLY A 270 -28.67 -3.06 -1.65
C GLY A 270 -29.74 -2.65 -2.67
N ALA A 271 -29.39 -1.75 -3.59
CA ALA A 271 -30.29 -1.34 -4.65
C ALA A 271 -30.65 -2.52 -5.58
N ALA A 272 -29.66 -3.27 -6.04
CA ALA A 272 -29.85 -4.33 -7.03
C ALA A 272 -30.68 -5.53 -6.52
N PHE A 273 -30.49 -5.96 -5.28
CA PHE A 273 -31.08 -7.23 -4.78
C PHE A 273 -32.17 -7.04 -3.72
N LYS A 274 -32.27 -5.85 -3.13
CA LYS A 274 -33.18 -5.57 -2.00
C LYS A 274 -34.01 -4.31 -2.19
N ASN A 275 -33.84 -3.58 -3.29
CA ASN A 275 -34.41 -2.24 -3.47
C ASN A 275 -34.16 -1.35 -2.24
N PHE A 276 -32.96 -1.48 -1.67
CA PHE A 276 -32.55 -0.83 -0.43
C PHE A 276 -31.62 0.32 -0.75
N GLU A 277 -31.95 1.49 -0.21
CA GLU A 277 -31.11 2.68 -0.22
C GLU A 277 -30.82 3.10 1.23
N ILE A 278 -29.66 3.71 1.44
CA ILE A 278 -29.32 4.31 2.74
C ILE A 278 -30.32 5.45 2.99
N PRO A 279 -31.08 5.43 4.11
CA PRO A 279 -32.07 6.46 4.38
C PRO A 279 -31.48 7.88 4.38
N GLU A 280 -32.11 8.79 3.63
CA GLU A 280 -31.66 10.20 3.52
C GLU A 280 -31.65 10.96 4.85
N GLN A 281 -32.43 10.49 5.83
CA GLN A 281 -32.44 11.01 7.19
C GLN A 281 -31.11 10.83 7.94
N TYR A 282 -30.21 9.96 7.46
CA TYR A 282 -28.86 9.80 7.97
C TYR A 282 -27.91 10.81 7.32
N THR A 283 -28.15 12.09 7.64
CA THR A 283 -27.52 13.21 6.94
C THR A 283 -26.01 13.21 7.08
N SER A 284 -25.47 12.85 8.26
CA SER A 284 -24.03 12.82 8.49
C SER A 284 -23.36 11.67 7.75
N LEU A 285 -24.03 10.53 7.63
CA LEU A 285 -23.55 9.43 6.78
C LEU A 285 -23.56 9.81 5.28
N VAL A 286 -24.62 10.45 4.80
CA VAL A 286 -24.71 10.91 3.41
C VAL A 286 -23.64 11.97 3.09
N GLU A 287 -23.40 12.89 4.02
CA GLU A 287 -22.35 13.91 3.92
C GLU A 287 -20.95 13.27 3.92
N TYR A 288 -20.69 12.31 4.81
CA TYR A 288 -19.44 11.54 4.84
C TYR A 288 -19.17 10.86 3.49
N MET A 289 -20.15 10.13 2.95
CA MET A 289 -20.01 9.47 1.64
C MET A 289 -19.69 10.46 0.51
N SER A 290 -20.32 11.63 0.54
CA SER A 290 -20.10 12.69 -0.46
C SER A 290 -18.70 13.31 -0.31
N THR A 291 -18.26 13.53 0.93
CA THR A 291 -16.94 14.09 1.25
C THR A 291 -15.82 13.16 0.82
N MET A 292 -15.94 11.86 1.10
CA MET A 292 -14.94 10.86 0.71
C MET A 292 -14.81 10.74 -0.81
N GLN A 293 -15.91 10.85 -1.55
CA GLN A 293 -15.86 10.89 -3.01
C GLN A 293 -15.08 12.12 -3.54
N LEU A 294 -15.09 13.24 -2.82
CA LEU A 294 -14.37 14.45 -3.18
C LEU A 294 -12.89 14.39 -2.79
N TYR A 295 -12.58 13.95 -1.56
CA TYR A 295 -11.22 13.99 -1.02
C TYR A 295 -10.37 12.83 -1.54
N GLU A 296 -10.96 11.63 -1.59
CA GLU A 296 -10.29 10.39 -1.97
C GLU A 296 -10.72 9.88 -3.35
N GLY A 297 -11.36 10.72 -4.16
CA GLY A 297 -12.00 10.32 -5.41
C GLY A 297 -11.08 9.55 -6.37
N VAL A 298 -9.80 9.93 -6.46
CA VAL A 298 -8.81 9.22 -7.29
C VAL A 298 -8.53 7.84 -6.70
N LEU A 299 -8.15 7.77 -5.42
CA LEU A 299 -7.85 6.51 -4.73
C LEU A 299 -9.06 5.56 -4.74
N LEU A 300 -10.27 6.09 -4.52
CA LEU A 300 -11.52 5.34 -4.62
C LEU A 300 -11.79 4.87 -6.05
N SER A 301 -11.50 5.68 -7.07
CA SER A 301 -11.69 5.26 -8.48
C SER A 301 -10.74 4.14 -8.90
N GLU A 302 -9.52 4.13 -8.36
CA GLU A 302 -8.52 3.10 -8.66
C GLU A 302 -8.78 1.79 -7.90
N THR A 303 -9.36 1.89 -6.69
CA THR A 303 -9.55 0.73 -5.80
C THR A 303 -10.94 0.12 -5.86
N SER A 304 -11.98 0.91 -6.10
CA SER A 304 -13.36 0.45 -6.04
C SER A 304 -13.72 -0.41 -7.24
N PRO A 305 -14.36 -1.58 -7.04
CA PRO A 305 -14.88 -2.38 -8.13
C PRO A 305 -16.02 -1.63 -8.85
N GLU A 306 -16.12 -1.82 -10.16
CA GLU A 306 -17.24 -1.34 -10.96
C GLU A 306 -18.58 -1.92 -10.45
N PRO A 307 -19.72 -1.22 -10.62
CA PRO A 307 -21.01 -1.70 -10.14
C PRO A 307 -21.39 -3.11 -10.61
N ALA A 308 -21.06 -3.47 -11.85
CA ALA A 308 -21.30 -4.82 -12.37
C ALA A 308 -20.47 -5.89 -11.65
N MET A 309 -19.24 -5.59 -11.23
CA MET A 309 -18.39 -6.50 -10.45
C MET A 309 -18.98 -6.76 -9.07
N VAL A 310 -19.49 -5.71 -8.40
CA VAL A 310 -20.18 -5.86 -7.12
C VAL A 310 -21.45 -6.69 -7.27
N ARG A 311 -22.28 -6.42 -8.30
CA ARG A 311 -23.48 -7.23 -8.57
C ARG A 311 -23.14 -8.69 -8.83
N TRP A 312 -22.10 -8.96 -9.62
CA TRP A 312 -21.63 -10.32 -9.90
C TRP A 312 -21.22 -11.07 -8.62
N GLY A 313 -20.43 -10.44 -7.74
CA GLY A 313 -19.99 -11.07 -6.50
C GLY A 313 -21.14 -11.37 -5.54
N TRP A 314 -22.08 -10.44 -5.36
CA TRP A 314 -23.26 -10.65 -4.51
C TRP A 314 -24.27 -11.64 -5.11
N ALA A 315 -24.45 -11.67 -6.43
CA ALA A 315 -25.30 -12.65 -7.10
C ALA A 315 -24.80 -14.08 -6.82
N GLN A 316 -23.49 -14.33 -6.93
CA GLN A 316 -22.89 -15.61 -6.53
C GLN A 316 -23.11 -15.89 -5.03
N ALA A 317 -22.93 -14.89 -4.17
CA ALA A 317 -23.14 -15.05 -2.72
C ALA A 317 -24.60 -15.38 -2.36
N ARG A 318 -25.56 -15.04 -3.23
CA ARG A 318 -26.98 -15.36 -3.13
C ARG A 318 -27.37 -16.67 -3.83
N GLY A 319 -26.47 -17.27 -4.61
CA GLY A 319 -26.79 -18.43 -5.47
C GLY A 319 -27.69 -18.08 -6.66
N ASP A 320 -27.68 -16.81 -7.09
CA ASP A 320 -28.44 -16.33 -8.25
C ASP A 320 -27.57 -16.39 -9.51
N ASP A 321 -27.47 -17.59 -10.09
CA ASP A 321 -26.62 -17.85 -11.27
C ASP A 321 -27.02 -16.99 -12.48
N ALA A 322 -28.31 -16.68 -12.63
CA ALA A 322 -28.81 -15.85 -13.72
C ALA A 322 -28.34 -14.39 -13.59
N ALA A 323 -28.49 -13.80 -12.39
CA ALA A 323 -27.98 -12.46 -12.13
C ALA A 323 -26.45 -12.39 -12.20
N ALA A 324 -25.76 -13.46 -11.75
CA ALA A 324 -24.31 -13.55 -11.85
C ALA A 324 -23.87 -13.57 -13.32
N GLN A 325 -24.49 -14.39 -14.17
CA GLN A 325 -24.16 -14.44 -15.59
C GLN A 325 -24.44 -13.09 -16.28
N ALA A 326 -25.59 -12.46 -16.01
CA ALA A 326 -25.92 -11.16 -16.60
C ALA A 326 -24.90 -10.06 -16.23
N ALA A 327 -24.47 -10.01 -14.97
CA ALA A 327 -23.45 -9.06 -14.53
C ALA A 327 -22.06 -9.38 -15.10
N ALA A 328 -21.72 -10.67 -15.27
CA ALA A 328 -20.50 -11.08 -15.94
C ALA A 328 -20.49 -10.66 -17.41
N ASP A 329 -21.60 -10.86 -18.13
CA ASP A 329 -21.73 -10.47 -19.53
C ASP A 329 -21.57 -8.95 -19.71
N GLU A 330 -22.16 -8.15 -18.80
CA GLU A 330 -21.99 -6.69 -18.76
C GLU A 330 -20.50 -6.30 -18.62
N LEU A 331 -19.77 -6.94 -17.71
CA LEU A 331 -18.33 -6.70 -17.51
C LEU A 331 -17.48 -7.09 -18.73
N MET A 332 -17.86 -8.15 -19.44
CA MET A 332 -17.14 -8.58 -20.64
C MET A 332 -17.38 -7.60 -21.80
N LEU A 333 -18.58 -7.02 -21.90
CA LEU A 333 -18.92 -6.06 -22.93
C LEU A 333 -18.23 -4.70 -22.73
N THR A 334 -18.07 -4.23 -21.49
CA THR A 334 -17.40 -2.94 -21.22
C THR A 334 -15.89 -2.99 -21.44
N ARG A 335 -15.30 -4.19 -21.53
CA ARG A 335 -13.84 -4.42 -21.61
C ARG A 335 -13.37 -4.97 -22.96
N ALA A 336 -14.28 -5.23 -23.89
CA ALA A 336 -14.00 -5.65 -25.27
C ALA A 336 -13.70 -4.45 -26.17
#